data_AF-A0A7G3ZYU7-F1
#
_entry.id   AF-A0A7G3ZYU7-F1
#
_cell.length_a   1.000
_cell.length_b   1.000
_cell.length_c   1.000
_cell.angle_alpha   90.00
_cell.angle_beta   90.00
_cell.angle_gamma   90.00
#
_symmetry.space_group_name_H-M   'P 1'
#
loop_
_entity.id
_entity.type
_entity.pdbx_description
1 polymer ?
#
loop_
_entity_poly.entity_id
_entity_poly.type
_entity_poly.pdbx_seq_one_letter_code
_entity_poly.pdbx_strand_id
1 'polypeptide(L)'
;MFSNKKIFFLIFCLVINKSIYSVGVYTGQDFLRACEGKEYIQNLEICNTAIAQAFSAYMVSIELFGGEELAKCYRNYYPFLERKSVKDGVEFLSEQYKKNPKLIQQLVGFGFSVVMYSSYPIPSKC
;
A
#
# COMPACT_ATOMS: atom_id res chain seq x y z
N MET A 1 -41.13 -6.03 -32.64
CA MET A 1 -40.86 -6.51 -31.26
C MET A 1 -39.37 -6.74 -30.94
N PHE A 2 -38.41 -6.25 -31.75
CA PHE A 2 -36.96 -6.48 -31.56
C PHE A 2 -36.15 -5.28 -31.04
N SER A 3 -36.71 -4.06 -31.09
CA SER A 3 -35.98 -2.83 -30.72
C SER A 3 -35.81 -2.68 -29.19
N ASN A 4 -36.83 -3.05 -28.42
CA ASN A 4 -36.82 -2.88 -26.96
C ASN A 4 -35.80 -3.78 -26.23
N LYS A 5 -35.46 -4.96 -26.79
CA LYS A 5 -34.43 -5.84 -26.21
C LYS A 5 -33.02 -5.25 -26.33
N LYS A 6 -32.72 -4.52 -27.41
CA LYS A 6 -31.41 -3.87 -27.61
C LYS A 6 -31.20 -2.70 -26.65
N ILE A 7 -32.26 -1.93 -26.39
CA ILE A 7 -32.24 -0.83 -25.43
C ILE A 7 -32.02 -1.36 -24.01
N PHE A 8 -32.70 -2.44 -23.64
CA PHE A 8 -32.52 -3.06 -22.33
C PHE A 8 -31.09 -3.59 -22.13
N PHE A 9 -30.48 -4.17 -23.17
CA PHE A 9 -29.10 -4.65 -23.11
C PHE A 9 -28.08 -3.50 -23.00
N LEU A 10 -28.31 -2.38 -23.70
CA LEU A 10 -27.48 -1.16 -23.58
C LEU A 10 -27.54 -0.55 -22.18
N ILE A 11 -28.73 -0.52 -21.57
CA ILE A 11 -28.90 -0.06 -20.19
C ILE A 11 -28.23 -1.03 -19.22
N PHE A 12 -28.35 -2.34 -19.44
CA PHE A 12 -27.69 -3.35 -18.61
C PHE A 12 -26.16 -3.26 -18.70
N CYS A 13 -25.59 -2.98 -19.88
CA CYS A 13 -24.16 -2.69 -20.05
C CYS A 13 -23.70 -1.42 -19.30
N LEU A 14 -24.56 -0.38 -19.24
CA LEU A 14 -24.27 0.82 -18.45
C LEU A 14 -24.34 0.58 -16.94
N VAL A 15 -25.23 -0.32 -16.48
CA VAL A 15 -25.38 -0.70 -15.06
C VAL A 15 -24.28 -1.68 -14.61
N ILE A 16 -23.79 -2.55 -15.51
CA ILE A 16 -22.63 -3.44 -15.26
C ILE A 16 -21.30 -2.72 -15.47
N ASN A 17 -21.32 -1.46 -15.91
CA ASN A 17 -20.20 -0.55 -15.76
C ASN A 17 -20.05 -0.19 -14.25
N LYS A 18 -19.86 -1.22 -13.41
CA LYS A 18 -19.01 -1.11 -12.23
C LYS A 18 -17.82 -0.35 -12.74
N SER A 19 -17.69 0.89 -12.32
CA SER A 19 -16.55 1.68 -12.70
C SER A 19 -15.34 0.85 -12.27
N ILE A 20 -14.66 0.25 -13.23
CA ILE A 20 -13.31 -0.25 -13.04
C ILE A 20 -12.47 1.02 -13.01
N TYR A 21 -12.73 1.88 -12.03
CA TYR A 21 -11.71 2.75 -11.53
C TYR A 21 -10.75 1.79 -10.86
N SER A 22 -9.73 1.37 -11.60
CA SER A 22 -8.42 1.19 -10.99
C SER A 22 -8.06 2.57 -10.41
N VAL A 23 -8.67 2.94 -9.26
CA VAL A 23 -8.16 4.03 -8.43
C VAL A 23 -6.91 3.42 -7.84
N GLY A 24 -5.81 3.53 -8.58
CA GLY A 24 -4.52 3.10 -8.08
C GLY A 24 -4.25 3.83 -6.76
N VAL A 25 -3.72 3.11 -5.79
CA VAL A 25 -3.31 3.69 -4.52
C VAL A 25 -1.93 4.32 -4.74
N TYR A 26 -1.91 5.61 -5.06
CA TYR A 26 -0.68 6.34 -5.40
C TYR A 26 -0.14 7.13 -4.22
N THR A 27 -1.02 7.86 -3.52
CA THR A 27 -0.66 8.73 -2.40
C THR A 27 -1.15 8.18 -1.06
N GLY A 28 -0.60 8.71 0.04
CA GLY A 28 -1.12 8.41 1.38
C GLY A 28 -2.61 8.74 1.54
N GLN A 29 -3.11 9.74 0.83
CA GLN A 29 -4.54 10.08 0.82
C GLN A 29 -5.39 8.99 0.15
N ASP A 30 -4.95 8.48 -0.99
CA ASP A 30 -5.62 7.36 -1.68
C ASP A 30 -5.61 6.10 -0.81
N PHE A 31 -4.46 5.86 -0.17
CA PHE A 31 -4.28 4.76 0.75
C PHE A 31 -5.26 4.81 1.92
N LEU A 32 -5.37 5.94 2.62
CA LEU A 32 -6.30 6.07 3.75
C LEU A 32 -7.76 5.87 3.32
N ARG A 33 -8.14 6.39 2.15
CA ARG A 33 -9.51 6.20 1.63
C ARG A 33 -9.81 4.74 1.29
N ALA A 34 -8.87 4.02 0.69
CA ALA A 34 -9.09 2.65 0.24
C ALA A 34 -8.86 1.61 1.33
N CYS A 35 -7.96 1.87 2.27
CA CYS A 35 -7.36 0.85 3.13
C CYS A 35 -7.57 1.08 4.62
N GLU A 36 -8.11 2.22 5.06
CA GLU A 36 -8.33 2.44 6.49
C GLU A 36 -9.63 1.76 6.98
N GLY A 37 -9.53 1.01 8.07
CA GLY A 37 -10.68 0.46 8.78
C GLY A 37 -11.49 -0.54 7.96
N LYS A 38 -12.79 -0.29 7.77
CA LYS A 38 -13.70 -1.21 7.09
C LYS A 38 -13.48 -1.26 5.57
N GLU A 39 -12.90 -0.22 4.99
CA GLU A 39 -12.62 -0.13 3.56
C GLU A 39 -11.57 -1.15 3.12
N TYR A 40 -10.63 -1.51 3.99
CA TYR A 40 -9.65 -2.57 3.75
C TYR A 40 -10.29 -3.89 3.30
N ILE A 41 -11.40 -4.28 3.91
CA ILE A 41 -12.07 -5.56 3.60
C ILE A 41 -12.65 -5.53 2.18
N GLN A 42 -13.12 -4.37 1.73
CA GLN A 42 -13.69 -4.19 0.41
C GLN A 42 -12.61 -4.05 -0.67
N ASN A 43 -11.45 -3.50 -0.31
CA ASN A 43 -10.33 -3.21 -1.22
C ASN A 43 -9.10 -4.11 -0.96
N LEU A 44 -9.32 -5.32 -0.45
CA LEU A 44 -8.27 -6.18 0.12
C LEU A 44 -7.09 -6.40 -0.85
N GLU A 45 -7.36 -6.72 -2.11
CA GLU A 45 -6.32 -6.94 -3.11
C GLU A 45 -5.49 -5.68 -3.36
N ILE A 46 -6.15 -4.54 -3.57
CA ILE A 46 -5.48 -3.26 -3.87
C ILE A 46 -4.61 -2.81 -2.69
N CYS A 47 -5.15 -2.88 -1.47
CA CYS A 47 -4.42 -2.53 -0.26
C CYS A 47 -3.24 -3.48 -0.02
N ASN A 48 -3.44 -4.77 -0.28
CA ASN A 48 -2.37 -5.74 -0.13
C ASN A 48 -1.23 -5.50 -1.13
N THR A 49 -1.57 -5.22 -2.39
CA THR A 49 -0.60 -4.86 -3.41
C THR A 49 0.14 -3.58 -3.05
N ALA A 50 -0.54 -2.53 -2.58
CA ALA A 50 0.07 -1.26 -2.22
C ALA A 50 1.13 -1.42 -1.11
N ILE A 51 0.81 -2.15 -0.03
CA ILE A 51 1.76 -2.41 1.06
C ILE A 51 2.91 -3.31 0.58
N ALA A 52 2.63 -4.38 -0.16
CA ALA A 52 3.67 -5.28 -0.65
C ALA A 52 4.67 -4.55 -1.56
N GLN A 53 4.18 -3.68 -2.44
CA GLN A 53 5.03 -2.85 -3.30
C GLN A 53 5.82 -1.82 -2.50
N ALA A 54 5.19 -1.13 -1.54
CA ALA A 54 5.87 -0.16 -0.69
C ALA A 54 6.97 -0.81 0.16
N PHE A 55 6.70 -1.99 0.72
CA PHE A 55 7.67 -2.76 1.49
C PHE A 55 8.82 -3.27 0.61
N SER A 56 8.51 -3.79 -0.58
CA SER A 56 9.54 -4.24 -1.53
C SER A 56 10.43 -3.09 -1.96
N ALA A 57 9.86 -1.93 -2.30
CA ALA A 57 10.62 -0.73 -2.66
C ALA A 57 11.52 -0.27 -1.51
N TYR A 58 11.02 -0.29 -0.27
CA TYR A 58 11.82 0.00 0.92
C TYR A 58 13.00 -0.96 1.07
N MET A 59 12.78 -2.27 1.03
CA MET A 59 13.84 -3.27 1.19
C MET A 59 14.90 -3.17 0.08
N VAL A 60 14.46 -2.99 -1.17
CA VAL A 60 15.37 -2.77 -2.30
C VAL A 60 16.16 -1.48 -2.13
N SER A 61 15.56 -0.42 -1.58
CA SER A 61 16.29 0.84 -1.32
C SER A 61 17.43 0.67 -0.31
N ILE A 62 17.23 -0.14 0.74
CA ILE A 62 18.31 -0.44 1.70
C ILE A 62 19.46 -1.15 0.99
N GLU A 63 19.16 -2.12 0.13
CA GLU A 63 20.18 -2.89 -0.59
C GLU A 63 20.92 -2.05 -1.63
N LEU A 64 20.21 -1.21 -2.38
CA LEU A 64 20.79 -0.32 -3.39
C LEU A 64 21.69 0.76 -2.79
N PHE A 65 21.32 1.35 -1.66
CA PHE A 65 22.05 2.49 -1.08
C PHE A 65 23.00 2.08 0.05
N GLY A 66 22.67 1.01 0.78
CA GLY A 66 23.46 0.50 1.91
C GLY A 66 24.34 -0.71 1.57
N GLY A 67 24.11 -1.36 0.43
CA GLY A 67 24.80 -2.58 0.03
C GLY A 67 24.20 -3.86 0.63
N GLU A 68 24.63 -5.00 0.10
CA GLU A 68 24.12 -6.33 0.48
C GLU A 68 24.36 -6.65 1.97
N GLU A 69 25.55 -6.33 2.49
CA GLU A 69 25.89 -6.60 3.90
C GLU A 69 24.97 -5.87 4.87
N LEU A 70 24.70 -4.57 4.61
CA LEU A 70 23.82 -3.78 5.45
C LEU A 70 22.37 -4.24 5.34
N ALA A 71 21.90 -4.54 4.14
CA ALA A 71 20.57 -5.11 3.92
C ALA A 71 20.38 -6.44 4.67
N LYS A 72 21.39 -7.32 4.62
CA LYS A 72 21.40 -8.59 5.36
C LYS A 72 21.38 -8.36 6.86
N CYS A 73 22.19 -7.43 7.37
CA CYS A 73 22.17 -7.08 8.80
C CYS A 73 20.79 -6.57 9.22
N TYR A 74 20.20 -5.67 8.44
CA TYR A 74 18.87 -5.12 8.70
C TYR A 74 17.79 -6.21 8.77
N ARG A 75 17.77 -7.13 7.78
CA ARG A 75 16.85 -8.29 7.76
C ARG A 75 17.04 -9.20 8.97
N ASN A 76 18.28 -9.42 9.40
CA ASN A 76 18.60 -10.24 10.57
C ASN A 76 18.19 -9.57 11.89
N TYR A 77 18.30 -8.25 11.97
CA TYR A 77 17.93 -7.49 13.17
C TYR A 77 16.41 -7.37 13.31
N TYR A 78 15.69 -7.24 12.20
CA TYR A 78 14.23 -7.13 12.15
C TYR A 78 13.56 -8.25 11.33
N PRO A 79 13.76 -9.53 11.68
CA PRO A 79 13.31 -10.67 10.86
C PRO A 79 11.79 -10.80 10.82
N PHE A 80 11.09 -10.13 11.74
CA PHE A 80 9.64 -10.09 11.78
C PHE A 80 9.03 -9.18 10.72
N LEU A 81 9.76 -8.21 10.16
CA LEU A 81 9.20 -7.27 9.19
C LEU A 81 8.73 -7.94 7.90
N GLU A 82 9.50 -8.92 7.40
CA GLU A 82 9.11 -9.71 6.22
C GLU A 82 8.02 -10.73 6.52
N ARG A 83 7.78 -11.04 7.80
CA ARG A 83 6.81 -12.04 8.27
C ARG A 83 5.50 -11.43 8.74
N LYS A 84 5.42 -10.10 8.89
CA LYS A 84 4.20 -9.41 9.28
C LYS A 84 3.14 -9.57 8.21
N SER A 85 1.88 -9.66 8.65
CA SER A 85 0.78 -9.71 7.69
C SER A 85 0.66 -8.37 6.99
N VAL A 86 0.12 -8.39 5.77
CA VAL A 86 -0.12 -7.16 5.03
C VAL A 86 -1.10 -6.23 5.76
N LYS A 87 -2.06 -6.82 6.47
CA LYS A 87 -2.98 -6.11 7.36
C LYS A 87 -2.24 -5.32 8.45
N ASP A 88 -1.22 -5.90 9.07
CA ASP A 88 -0.40 -5.19 10.06
C ASP A 88 0.32 -3.99 9.43
N GLY A 89 0.76 -4.13 8.18
CA GLY A 89 1.35 -3.04 7.40
C GLY A 89 0.34 -1.92 7.10
N VAL A 90 -0.92 -2.27 6.82
CA VAL A 90 -2.00 -1.29 6.62
C VAL A 90 -2.30 -0.51 7.89
N GLU A 91 -2.48 -1.22 9.01
CA GLU A 91 -2.74 -0.60 10.32
C GLU A 91 -1.58 0.31 10.73
N PHE A 92 -0.34 -0.20 10.61
CA PHE A 92 0.87 0.55 10.90
C PHE A 92 0.96 1.83 10.06
N LEU A 93 0.82 1.75 8.74
CA LEU A 93 0.95 2.94 7.89
C LEU A 93 -0.18 3.95 8.17
N SER A 94 -1.40 3.48 8.42
CA SER A 94 -2.55 4.34 8.75
C SER A 94 -2.32 5.11 10.05
N GLU A 95 -1.82 4.45 11.10
CA GLU A 95 -1.45 5.12 12.35
C GLU A 95 -0.34 6.15 12.16
N GLN A 96 0.60 5.86 11.27
CA GLN A 96 1.76 6.72 11.04
C GLN A 96 1.39 7.97 10.25
N TYR A 97 0.41 7.88 9.35
CA TYR A 97 -0.19 9.06 8.72
C TYR A 97 -0.94 9.96 9.71
N LYS A 98 -1.57 9.39 10.74
CA LYS A 98 -2.18 10.20 11.83
C LYS A 98 -1.13 10.97 12.63
N LYS A 99 0.02 10.33 12.90
CA LYS A 99 1.15 10.96 13.60
C LYS A 99 1.89 11.97 12.73
N ASN A 100 1.97 11.72 11.43
CA ASN A 100 2.74 12.51 10.46
C ASN A 100 1.86 12.92 9.26
N PRO A 101 0.89 13.84 9.45
CA PRO A 101 -0.09 14.17 8.43
C PRO A 101 0.52 14.77 7.15
N LYS A 102 1.74 15.32 7.22
CA LYS A 102 2.48 15.81 6.04
C LYS A 102 2.80 14.71 5.03
N LEU A 103 2.89 13.45 5.46
CA LEU A 103 3.19 12.32 4.59
C LEU A 103 1.97 11.87 3.78
N ILE A 104 0.75 12.29 4.16
CA ILE A 104 -0.50 11.90 3.46
C ILE A 104 -0.48 12.36 2.00
N GLN A 105 0.13 13.52 1.72
CA GLN A 105 0.22 14.07 0.36
C GLN A 105 1.33 13.44 -0.48
N GLN A 106 2.16 12.57 0.11
CA GLN A 106 3.28 11.94 -0.57
C GLN A 106 2.87 10.61 -1.21
N LEU A 107 3.72 10.12 -2.11
CA LEU A 107 3.60 8.78 -2.65
C LEU A 107 3.63 7.74 -1.51
N VAL A 108 2.80 6.69 -1.61
CA VAL A 108 2.70 5.66 -0.57
C VAL A 108 4.04 5.03 -0.27
N GLY A 109 4.82 4.67 -1.30
CA GLY A 109 6.15 4.09 -1.12
C GLY A 109 7.13 5.01 -0.38
N PHE A 110 7.06 6.32 -0.65
CA PHE A 110 7.89 7.30 0.05
C PHE A 110 7.46 7.44 1.51
N GLY A 111 6.16 7.67 1.76
CA GLY A 111 5.61 7.78 3.11
C GLY A 111 5.90 6.54 3.94
N PHE A 112 5.71 5.36 3.36
CA PHE A 112 6.04 4.08 3.98
C PHE A 112 7.52 3.98 4.33
N SER A 113 8.42 4.31 3.40
CA SER A 113 9.87 4.25 3.64
C SER A 113 10.31 5.18 4.77
N VAL A 114 9.84 6.43 4.79
CA VAL A 114 10.16 7.40 5.86
C VAL A 114 9.71 6.88 7.23
N VAL A 115 8.50 6.33 7.28
CA VAL A 115 7.92 5.78 8.51
C VAL A 115 8.67 4.53 8.98
N MET A 116 9.06 3.66 8.05
CA MET A 116 9.86 2.47 8.34
C MET A 116 11.23 2.84 8.89
N TYR A 117 11.97 3.74 8.22
CA TYR A 117 13.25 4.24 8.71
C TYR A 117 13.16 4.87 10.11
N SER A 118 12.08 5.60 10.37
CA SER A 118 11.88 6.25 11.67
C SER A 118 11.54 5.25 12.79
N SER A 119 10.81 4.19 12.47
CA SER A 119 10.33 3.19 13.46
C SER A 119 11.31 2.04 13.66
N TYR A 120 12.06 1.71 12.62
CA TYR A 120 13.03 0.60 12.55
C TYR A 120 14.32 1.15 11.91
N PRO A 121 15.08 1.99 12.62
CA PRO A 121 16.30 2.58 12.09
C PRO A 121 17.35 1.51 11.79
N ILE A 122 18.27 1.80 10.87
CA ILE A 122 19.42 0.93 10.61
C ILE A 122 20.20 0.72 11.92
N PRO A 123 20.49 -0.53 12.32
CA PRO A 123 21.26 -0.81 13.52
C PRO A 123 22.66 -0.19 13.44
N SER A 124 23.13 0.41 14.53
CA SER A 124 24.48 0.98 14.60
C SER A 124 25.59 -0.07 14.65
N LYS A 125 25.23 -1.34 14.87
CA LYS A 125 26.15 -2.48 14.86
C LYS A 125 25.65 -3.52 13.87
N CYS A 126 26.33 -3.50 12.73
CA CYS A 126 26.44 -4.47 11.67
C CYS A 126 27.94 -4.59 11.43
#